data_AF-A0A829KFM3-F1
#
_entry.id   AF-A0A829KFM3-F1
#
_cell.length_a   1.000
_cell.length_b   1.000
_cell.length_c   1.000
_cell.angle_alpha   90.00
_cell.angle_beta   90.00
_cell.angle_gamma   90.00
#
_symmetry.space_group_name_H-M   'P 1'
#
loop_
_entity.id
_entity.type
_entity.pdbx_description
1 polymer ?
#
loop_
_entity_poly.entity_id
_entity_poly.type
_entity_poly.pdbx_seq_one_letter_code
_entity_poly.pdbx_strand_id
1 'polypeptide(L)'
;MTKPSKEVEKIEQLLADPWAVDIEELWQQAAHNPDKDLRKRITSTSRRYFNAMRNNDGKHEPVKNAENYLYGTMQNLFGVWWNKQANEKYRATHPDNF
;
A
#
# COMPACT_ATOMS: atom_id res chain seq x y z
N MET A 1 12.38 -18.35 12.02
CA MET A 1 11.67 -17.43 11.10
C MET A 1 10.20 -17.75 11.17
N THR A 2 9.37 -16.83 11.69
CA THR A 2 7.90 -16.94 11.62
C THR A 2 7.47 -16.74 10.18
N LYS A 3 6.51 -17.55 9.70
CA LYS A 3 5.96 -17.37 8.35
C LYS A 3 5.33 -15.97 8.23
N PRO A 4 5.52 -15.27 7.10
CA PRO A 4 4.80 -14.03 6.82
C PRO A 4 3.29 -14.28 6.93
N SER A 5 2.54 -13.26 7.35
CA SER A 5 1.09 -13.36 7.32
C SER A 5 0.62 -13.52 5.86
N LYS A 6 -0.56 -14.11 5.65
CA LYS A 6 -1.16 -14.21 4.31
C LYS A 6 -1.26 -12.84 3.60
N GLU A 7 -1.41 -11.78 4.39
CA GLU A 7 -1.44 -10.40 3.88
C GLU A 7 -0.07 -9.96 3.34
N VAL A 8 1.02 -10.29 4.04
CA VAL A 8 2.38 -10.01 3.59
C VAL A 8 2.73 -10.80 2.32
N GLU A 9 2.39 -12.08 2.25
CA GLU A 9 2.62 -12.88 1.03
C GLU A 9 1.88 -12.31 -0.17
N LYS A 10 0.65 -11.79 0.02
CA LYS A 10 -0.15 -11.21 -1.07
C LYS A 10 0.37 -9.83 -1.50
N ILE A 11 0.94 -9.06 -0.57
CA ILE A 11 1.67 -7.83 -0.88
C ILE A 11 2.94 -8.15 -1.66
N GLU A 12 3.72 -9.15 -1.26
CA GLU A 12 4.91 -9.57 -1.99
C GLU A 12 4.57 -10.05 -3.42
N GLN A 13 3.46 -10.77 -3.59
CA GLN A 13 2.94 -11.15 -4.91
C GLN A 13 2.56 -9.94 -5.77
N LEU A 14 1.91 -8.93 -5.19
CA LEU A 14 1.62 -7.65 -5.88
C LEU A 14 2.87 -6.93 -6.36
N LEU A 15 3.94 -6.98 -5.57
CA LEU A 15 5.20 -6.34 -5.96
C LEU A 15 5.91 -7.12 -7.07
N ALA A 16 5.70 -8.43 -7.14
CA ALA A 16 6.26 -9.28 -8.19
C ALA A 16 5.45 -9.21 -9.49
N ASP A 17 4.12 -9.18 -9.41
CA ASP A 17 3.20 -9.05 -10.54
C ASP A 17 1.90 -8.35 -10.11
N PRO A 18 1.76 -7.03 -10.38
CA PRO A 18 0.59 -6.25 -9.99
C PRO A 18 -0.74 -6.71 -10.61
N TRP A 19 -0.70 -7.46 -11.72
CA TRP A 19 -1.90 -7.93 -12.43
C TRP A 19 -2.30 -9.35 -12.07
N ALA A 20 -1.39 -10.14 -11.48
CA ALA A 20 -1.70 -11.46 -10.95
C ALA A 20 -2.63 -11.40 -9.73
N VAL A 21 -2.74 -10.22 -9.09
CA VAL A 21 -3.55 -10.05 -7.89
C VAL A 21 -4.86 -9.36 -8.23
N ASP A 22 -5.96 -10.00 -7.83
CA ASP A 22 -7.29 -9.42 -7.89
C ASP A 22 -7.34 -8.17 -6.99
N ILE A 23 -7.31 -7.01 -7.64
CA ILE A 23 -7.37 -5.70 -6.99
C ILE A 23 -8.65 -5.59 -6.16
N GLU A 24 -9.78 -6.11 -6.64
CA GLU A 24 -11.05 -6.12 -5.90
C GLU A 24 -10.95 -6.99 -4.64
N GLU A 25 -10.35 -8.18 -4.74
CA GLU A 25 -10.14 -9.04 -3.58
C GLU A 25 -9.24 -8.38 -2.53
N LEU A 26 -8.15 -7.74 -2.96
CA LEU A 26 -7.26 -6.97 -2.07
C LEU A 26 -7.99 -5.83 -1.38
N TRP A 27 -8.87 -5.15 -2.10
CA TRP A 27 -9.67 -4.07 -1.55
C TRP A 27 -10.62 -4.55 -0.47
N GLN A 28 -11.27 -5.69 -0.71
CA GLN A 28 -12.09 -6.35 0.28
C GLN A 28 -11.25 -6.75 1.50
N GLN A 29 -10.08 -7.37 1.30
CA GLN A 29 -9.19 -7.72 2.42
C GLN A 29 -8.74 -6.49 3.21
N ALA A 30 -8.31 -5.43 2.53
CA ALA A 30 -7.89 -4.18 3.15
C ALA A 30 -9.02 -3.50 3.94
N ALA A 31 -10.26 -3.53 3.43
CA ALA A 31 -11.43 -2.99 4.13
C ALA A 31 -11.68 -3.72 5.46
N HIS A 32 -11.40 -5.03 5.50
CA HIS A 32 -11.59 -5.88 6.68
C HIS A 32 -10.32 -6.03 7.54
N ASN A 33 -9.21 -5.38 7.18
CA ASN A 33 -7.97 -5.46 7.94
C ASN A 33 -8.15 -4.84 9.36
N PRO A 34 -7.67 -5.51 10.42
CA PRO A 34 -7.81 -5.02 11.80
C PRO A 34 -6.96 -3.76 12.08
N ASP A 35 -5.90 -3.52 11.33
CA ASP A 35 -5.08 -2.30 11.39
C ASP A 35 -5.81 -1.14 10.66
N LYS A 36 -6.38 -0.24 11.48
CA LYS A 36 -7.08 0.95 11.01
C LYS A 36 -6.18 1.89 10.19
N ASP A 37 -4.90 1.96 10.50
CA ASP A 37 -3.96 2.85 9.80
C ASP A 37 -3.58 2.28 8.44
N LEU A 38 -3.35 0.96 8.36
CA LEU A 38 -3.15 0.29 7.08
C LEU A 38 -4.36 0.46 6.17
N ARG A 39 -5.57 0.20 6.69
CA ARG A 39 -6.82 0.39 5.94
C ARG A 39 -6.96 1.82 5.41
N LYS A 40 -6.72 2.83 6.25
CA LYS A 40 -6.79 4.25 5.85
C LYS A 40 -5.78 4.58 4.74
N ARG A 41 -4.57 4.05 4.82
CA ARG A 41 -3.53 4.24 3.79
C ARG A 41 -3.95 3.61 2.48
N ILE A 42 -4.44 2.37 2.48
CA ILE A 42 -4.88 1.67 1.27
C ILE A 42 -6.01 2.46 0.59
N THR A 43 -7.03 2.88 1.33
CA THR A 43 -8.11 3.72 0.79
C THR A 43 -7.59 5.02 0.16
N SER A 44 -6.68 5.73 0.82
CA SER A 44 -6.15 7.01 0.31
C SER A 44 -5.29 6.81 -0.94
N THR A 45 -4.42 5.81 -0.92
CA THR A 45 -3.46 5.50 -2.00
C THR A 45 -4.17 5.15 -3.28
N SER A 46 -5.21 4.33 -3.21
CA SER A 46 -5.87 3.96 -4.45
C SER A 46 -6.88 5.01 -4.90
N ARG A 47 -7.44 5.85 -4.01
CA ARG A 47 -8.14 7.06 -4.44
C ARG A 47 -7.22 7.93 -5.28
N ARG A 48 -5.96 8.08 -4.87
CA ARG A 48 -4.93 8.80 -5.63
C ARG A 48 -4.65 8.12 -6.98
N TYR A 49 -4.56 6.78 -6.99
CA TYR A 49 -4.40 5.99 -8.22
C TYR A 49 -5.55 6.23 -9.19
N PHE A 50 -6.79 5.97 -8.78
CA PHE A 50 -7.96 6.13 -9.63
C PHE A 50 -8.20 7.57 -10.07
N ASN A 51 -7.92 8.56 -9.22
CA ASN A 51 -8.01 9.97 -9.62
C ASN A 51 -7.00 10.32 -10.71
N ALA A 52 -5.76 9.82 -10.61
CA ALA A 52 -4.72 10.04 -11.62
C ALA A 52 -5.07 9.37 -12.96
N MET A 53 -5.71 8.20 -12.90
CA MET A 53 -6.20 7.47 -14.08
C MET A 53 -7.42 8.13 -14.71
N ARG A 54 -8.30 8.74 -13.90
CA ARG A 54 -9.55 9.34 -14.39
C ARG A 54 -9.31 10.61 -15.20
N ASN A 55 -8.25 11.36 -14.92
CA ASN A 55 -7.74 12.52 -15.69
C ASN A 55 -8.75 13.23 -16.61
N ASN A 56 -9.88 13.67 -16.05
CA ASN A 56 -11.02 14.16 -16.82
C ASN A 56 -10.95 15.67 -17.13
N ASP A 57 -9.98 16.39 -16.57
CA ASP A 57 -10.03 17.85 -16.48
C ASP A 57 -8.92 18.55 -17.31
N GLY A 58 -8.06 17.80 -18.01
CA GLY A 58 -7.00 18.34 -18.89
C GLY A 58 -5.86 19.12 -18.20
N LYS A 59 -5.86 19.22 -16.86
CA LYS A 59 -4.89 20.02 -16.08
C LYS A 59 -3.53 19.35 -15.87
N HIS A 60 -3.44 18.04 -16.05
CA HIS A 60 -2.22 17.26 -15.85
C HIS A 60 -2.02 16.28 -16.99
N GLU A 61 -0.75 16.01 -17.31
CA GLU A 61 -0.40 14.96 -18.27
C GLU A 61 -1.05 13.62 -17.86
N PRO A 62 -1.68 12.90 -18.80
CA PRO A 62 -2.15 11.55 -18.59
C PRO A 62 -1.07 10.65 -17.97
N VAL A 63 -1.47 9.77 -17.05
CA VAL A 63 -0.58 8.69 -16.59
C VAL A 63 -0.29 7.79 -17.79
N LYS A 64 0.93 7.90 -18.32
CA LYS A 64 1.34 7.19 -19.56
C LYS A 64 1.51 5.68 -19.35
N ASN A 65 1.80 5.26 -18.13
CA ASN A 65 1.90 3.85 -17.74
C ASN A 65 1.22 3.65 -16.38
N ALA A 66 0.01 3.10 -16.42
CA ALA A 66 -0.81 2.83 -15.25
C ALA A 66 -0.15 1.84 -14.29
N GLU A 67 0.55 0.84 -14.83
CA GLU A 67 1.19 -0.24 -14.08
C GLU A 67 2.35 0.29 -13.25
N ASN A 68 3.25 1.04 -13.86
CA ASN A 68 4.38 1.67 -13.18
C ASN A 68 3.91 2.66 -12.11
N TYR A 69 2.83 3.39 -12.41
CA TYR A 69 2.25 4.32 -11.45
C TYR A 69 1.59 3.59 -10.27
N LEU A 70 0.86 2.50 -10.52
CA LEU A 70 0.30 1.63 -9.48
C LEU A 70 1.41 1.04 -8.62
N TYR A 71 2.43 0.45 -9.25
CA TYR A 71 3.57 -0.16 -8.60
C TYR A 71 4.28 0.83 -7.67
N GLY A 72 4.66 2.02 -8.18
CA GLY A 72 5.30 3.05 -7.36
C GLY A 72 4.39 3.56 -6.22
N THR A 73 3.08 3.60 -6.45
CA THR A 73 2.09 4.03 -5.46
C THR A 73 1.91 2.99 -4.35
N MET A 74 1.93 1.70 -4.68
CA MET A 74 1.88 0.59 -3.73
C MET A 74 3.20 0.47 -2.93
N GLN A 75 4.35 0.57 -3.60
CA GLN A 75 5.67 0.60 -2.96
C GLN A 75 5.77 1.70 -1.90
N ASN A 76 5.33 2.92 -2.23
CA ASN A 76 5.32 4.03 -1.28
C ASN A 76 4.39 3.77 -0.07
N LEU A 77 3.20 3.20 -0.30
CA LEU A 77 2.28 2.87 0.78
C LEU A 77 2.91 1.89 1.77
N PHE A 78 3.42 0.76 1.25
CA PHE A 78 3.93 -0.31 2.10
C PHE A 78 5.24 0.08 2.75
N GLY A 79 6.12 0.79 2.05
CA GLY A 79 7.35 1.34 2.63
C GLY A 79 7.08 2.26 3.82
N VAL A 80 6.11 3.19 3.69
CA VAL A 80 5.76 4.09 4.80
C VAL A 80 5.12 3.34 5.96
N TRP A 81 4.22 2.38 5.68
CA TRP A 81 3.59 1.59 6.74
C TRP A 81 4.62 0.71 7.48
N TRP A 82 5.52 0.05 6.76
CA TRP A 82 6.57 -0.78 7.35
C TRP A 82 7.54 0.04 8.21
N ASN A 83 7.95 1.22 7.72
CA ASN A 83 8.79 2.14 8.48
C ASN A 83 8.10 2.60 9.78
N LYS A 84 6.77 2.83 9.73
CA LYS A 84 6.00 3.15 10.92
C LYS A 84 6.01 2.00 11.93
N GLN A 85 5.72 0.77 11.48
CA GLN A 85 5.75 -0.42 12.32
C GLN A 85 7.14 -0.68 12.93
N ALA A 86 8.19 -0.51 12.13
CA ALA A 86 9.57 -0.66 12.59
C ALA A 86 9.93 0.40 13.65
N ASN A 87 9.53 1.66 13.44
CA ASN A 87 9.78 2.75 14.38
C ASN A 87 9.01 2.54 15.70
N GLU A 88 7.75 2.12 15.65
CA GLU A 88 6.95 1.80 16.85
C GLU A 88 7.60 0.68 17.68
N LYS A 89 8.07 -0.39 17.03
CA LYS A 89 8.83 -1.46 17.69
C LYS A 89 10.13 -0.95 18.30
N TYR A 90 10.85 -0.09 17.60
CA TYR A 90 12.10 0.49 18.09
C TYR A 90 11.88 1.36 19.33
N ARG A 91 10.83 2.21 19.32
CA ARG A 91 10.43 3.02 20.48
C ARG A 91 10.03 2.17 21.69
N ALA A 92 9.31 1.07 21.45
CA ALA A 92 8.89 0.18 22.52
C ALA A 92 10.08 -0.54 23.19
N THR A 93 11.15 -0.83 22.45
CA THR A 93 12.37 -1.47 22.97
C THR A 93 13.44 -0.49 23.44
N HIS A 94 13.31 0.80 23.11
CA HIS A 94 14.23 1.87 23.50
C HIS A 94 13.44 3.08 24.06
N PRO A 95 12.73 2.92 25.19
CA PRO A 95 11.90 3.99 25.74
C PRO A 95 12.71 5.23 26.18
N ASP A 96 13.97 5.05 26.54
CA ASP A 96 14.84 6.13 27.05
C ASP A 96 15.44 7.04 25.95
N ASN A 97 15.23 6.69 24.66
CA ASN A 97 15.79 7.41 23.51
C ASN A 97 14.82 8.43 22.88
N PHE A 98 13.65 8.68 23.49
CA PHE A 98 12.59 9.51 22.92
C PHE A 98 11.85 10.37 23.95
#